data_AF-A0A316YCS6-F1
#
_entry.id   AF-A0A316YCS6-F1
#
_cell.length_a   1.000
_cell.length_b   1.000
_cell.length_c   1.000
_cell.angle_alpha   90.00
_cell.angle_beta   90.00
_cell.angle_gamma   90.00
#
_symmetry.space_group_name_H-M   'P 1'
#
loop_
_entity.id
_entity.type
_entity.pdbx_description
1 polymer ?
#
loop_
_entity_poly.entity_id
_entity_poly.type
_entity_poly.pdbx_seq_one_letter_code
_entity_poly.pdbx_strand_id
1 'polypeptide(L)'
;MRWKPAQSLSVDLLVQRSDEAGFSRLMGWKGRDEFIDCGKISSEVVELPASKSCDVGEFVFLPCHAQWLFIRWRHDRFRPNHIDRIQQLIELSKDCVEYQEILAVSRACRARHGAN
;
A
#
# COMPACT_ATOMS: atom_id res chain seq x y z
N MET A 1 -11.91 13.60 14.06
CA MET A 1 -11.49 12.70 12.97
C MET A 1 -10.24 13.26 12.30
N ARG A 2 -9.27 12.42 11.94
CA ARG A 2 -8.11 12.81 11.11
C ARG A 2 -8.26 12.13 9.75
N TRP A 3 -8.54 12.90 8.70
CA TRP A 3 -8.53 12.39 7.33
C TRP A 3 -7.10 12.32 6.81
N LYS A 4 -6.78 11.25 6.09
CA LYS A 4 -5.48 11.02 5.46
C LYS A 4 -5.72 10.69 3.98
N PRO A 5 -4.98 11.29 3.03
CA PRO A 5 -5.05 10.89 1.64
C PRO A 5 -4.74 9.40 1.49
N ALA A 6 -5.39 8.68 0.56
CA ALA A 6 -5.13 7.26 0.32
C ALA A 6 -3.64 6.98 0.03
N GLN A 7 -2.95 7.91 -0.62
CA GLN A 7 -1.50 7.86 -0.89
C GLN A 7 -0.62 7.92 0.37
N SER A 8 -1.16 8.39 1.50
CA SER A 8 -0.48 8.41 2.80
C SER A 8 -0.71 7.14 3.63
N LEU A 9 -1.42 6.15 3.07
CA LEU A 9 -1.60 4.81 3.61
C LEU A 9 -0.61 3.82 2.95
N SER A 10 0.63 4.24 2.76
CA SER A 10 1.68 3.36 2.24
C SER A 10 2.17 2.38 3.31
N VAL A 11 2.68 1.25 2.84
CA VAL A 11 3.35 0.22 3.63
C VAL A 11 4.69 -0.14 3.02
N ASP A 12 5.64 -0.46 3.88
CA ASP A 12 6.92 -1.02 3.49
C ASP A 12 6.76 -2.55 3.40
N LEU A 13 6.96 -3.17 2.22
CA LEU A 13 6.87 -4.61 1.97
C LEU A 13 8.20 -5.14 1.46
N LEU A 14 8.53 -6.38 1.82
CA LEU A 14 9.71 -7.06 1.31
C LEU A 14 9.37 -7.64 -0.05
N VAL A 15 10.15 -7.31 -1.06
CA VAL A 15 9.98 -7.82 -2.41
C VAL A 15 10.86 -9.05 -2.57
N GLN A 16 10.23 -10.22 -2.74
CA GLN A 16 10.88 -11.49 -2.96
C GLN A 16 10.65 -11.92 -4.41
N ARG A 17 11.72 -12.14 -5.16
CA ARG A 17 11.59 -12.69 -6.52
C ARG A 17 10.90 -14.05 -6.47
N SER A 18 9.91 -14.24 -7.34
CA SER A 18 9.25 -15.54 -7.52
C SER A 18 9.93 -16.30 -8.65
N ASP A 19 9.86 -17.63 -8.59
CA ASP A 19 10.20 -18.49 -9.73
C ASP A 19 9.10 -18.44 -10.82
N GLU A 20 7.95 -17.86 -10.49
CA GLU A 20 6.89 -17.55 -11.46
C GLU A 20 7.34 -16.42 -12.40
N ALA A 21 7.38 -16.72 -13.70
CA ALA A 21 7.79 -15.77 -14.72
C ALA A 21 6.96 -14.47 -14.64
N GLY A 22 7.65 -13.34 -14.44
CA GLY A 22 7.08 -12.00 -14.51
C GLY A 22 6.47 -11.45 -13.22
N PHE A 23 6.53 -12.17 -12.09
CA PHE A 23 6.00 -11.66 -10.81
C PHE A 23 7.00 -11.74 -9.66
N SER A 24 6.85 -10.81 -8.72
CA SER A 24 7.53 -10.83 -7.43
C SER A 24 6.49 -10.87 -6.31
N ARG A 25 6.79 -11.64 -5.26
CA ARG A 25 5.96 -11.75 -4.06
C ARG A 25 6.24 -10.59 -3.13
N LEU A 26 5.20 -10.11 -2.47
CA LEU A 26 5.28 -9.03 -1.49
C LEU A 26 5.03 -9.61 -0.11
N MET A 27 6.00 -9.45 0.78
CA MET A 27 6.00 -10.10 2.07
C MET A 27 5.93 -9.09 3.22
N GLY A 28 5.04 -9.34 4.17
CA GLY A 28 4.96 -8.65 5.45
C GLY A 28 5.71 -9.43 6.55
N TRP A 29 6.09 -8.75 7.62
CA TRP A 29 6.79 -9.38 8.75
C TRP A 29 5.80 -9.83 9.83
N LYS A 30 5.96 -11.04 10.38
CA LYS A 30 5.10 -11.59 11.44
C LYS A 30 5.77 -11.68 12.81
N GLY A 31 7.07 -11.39 12.88
CA GLY A 31 7.86 -11.56 14.10
C GLY A 31 9.04 -12.49 13.88
N ARG A 32 10.09 -12.35 14.71
CA ARG A 32 11.35 -13.10 14.58
C ARG A 32 11.89 -12.95 13.15
N ASP A 33 11.94 -14.05 12.41
CA ASP A 33 12.38 -14.17 11.01
C ASP A 33 11.28 -14.78 10.10
N GLU A 34 10.02 -14.72 10.55
CA GLU A 34 8.87 -15.18 9.75
C GLU A 34 8.30 -14.05 8.87
N PHE A 35 8.03 -14.39 7.62
CA PHE A 35 7.44 -13.52 6.62
C PHE A 35 6.15 -14.14 6.07
N ILE A 36 5.14 -13.30 5.82
CA ILE A 36 3.82 -13.69 5.33
C ILE A 36 3.55 -13.03 3.98
N ASP A 37 3.06 -13.82 3.04
CA ASP A 37 2.65 -13.33 1.73
C ASP A 37 1.46 -12.36 1.85
N CYS A 38 1.63 -11.17 1.28
CA CYS A 38 0.65 -10.09 1.25
C CYS A 38 0.14 -9.82 -0.18
N GLY A 39 0.66 -10.52 -1.18
CA GLY A 39 0.28 -10.39 -2.58
C GLY A 39 1.46 -10.45 -3.53
N LYS A 40 1.20 -10.06 -4.77
CA LYS A 40 2.19 -10.05 -5.85
C LYS A 40 2.19 -8.74 -6.60
N ILE A 41 3.28 -8.47 -7.29
CA ILE A 41 3.44 -7.35 -8.21
C ILE A 41 4.20 -7.80 -9.44
N SER A 42 3.95 -7.17 -10.59
CA SER A 42 4.73 -7.41 -11.80
C SER A 42 6.21 -7.08 -11.55
N SER A 43 7.09 -8.00 -11.92
CA SER A 43 8.54 -7.83 -11.83
C SER A 43 9.07 -6.73 -12.76
N GLU A 44 8.30 -6.33 -13.78
CA GLU A 44 8.64 -5.19 -14.65
C GLU A 44 8.44 -3.84 -13.95
N VAL A 45 7.47 -3.77 -13.03
CA VAL A 45 7.16 -2.53 -12.28
C VAL A 45 8.20 -2.26 -11.20
N VAL A 46 8.71 -3.34 -10.60
CA VAL A 46 9.72 -3.27 -9.55
C VAL A 46 11.00 -3.78 -10.17
N GLU A 47 11.72 -2.92 -10.88
CA GLU A 47 13.03 -3.23 -11.48
C GLU A 47 14.01 -3.70 -10.39
N LEU A 48 13.98 -4.98 -10.07
CA LEU A 48 14.89 -5.61 -9.14
C LEU A 48 16.17 -5.93 -9.91
N PRO A 49 17.35 -5.45 -9.46
CA PRO A 49 18.61 -5.94 -10.01
C PRO A 49 18.71 -7.46 -9.85
N ALA A 50 19.27 -8.16 -10.85
CA ALA A 50 19.42 -9.62 -10.82
C ALA A 50 20.17 -10.15 -9.60
N SER A 51 21.03 -9.31 -9.02
CA SER A 51 21.88 -9.62 -7.86
C SER A 51 21.21 -9.41 -6.50
N LYS A 52 19.97 -8.90 -6.44
CA LYS A 52 19.25 -8.65 -5.19
C LYS A 52 18.00 -9.50 -5.10
N SER A 53 18.02 -10.49 -4.20
CA SER A 53 16.92 -11.43 -3.98
C SER A 53 15.81 -10.90 -3.08
N CYS A 54 16.13 -9.89 -2.25
CA CYS A 54 15.25 -9.36 -1.22
C CYS A 54 15.59 -7.88 -0.96
N ASP A 55 14.67 -6.95 -1.21
CA ASP A 55 14.78 -5.53 -0.81
C ASP A 55 13.40 -5.02 -0.34
N VAL A 56 13.39 -4.01 0.53
CA VAL A 56 12.14 -3.41 1.04
C VAL A 56 11.72 -2.26 0.13
N GLY A 57 10.49 -2.32 -0.38
CA GLY A 57 9.85 -1.27 -1.17
C GLY A 57 8.67 -0.65 -0.43
N GLU A 58 8.32 0.59 -0.75
CA GLU A 58 7.13 1.28 -0.28
C GLU A 58 6.01 1.12 -1.31
N PHE A 59 4.83 0.71 -0.85
CA PHE A 59 3.68 0.37 -1.68
C PHE A 59 2.39 0.97 -1.14
N VAL A 60 1.43 1.22 -2.04
CA VAL A 60 0.03 1.53 -1.69
C VAL A 60 -0.86 0.43 -2.25
N PHE A 61 -1.85 0.02 -1.46
CA PHE A 61 -2.87 -0.92 -1.92
C PHE A 61 -4.05 -0.16 -2.54
N LEU A 62 -4.43 -0.56 -3.76
CA LEU A 62 -5.64 -0.09 -4.42
C LEU A 62 -6.73 -1.17 -4.32
N PRO A 63 -7.70 -1.03 -3.41
CA PRO A 63 -8.69 -2.07 -3.15
C PRO A 63 -9.63 -2.32 -4.34
N CYS A 64 -9.99 -1.29 -5.10
CA CYS A 64 -10.87 -1.41 -6.28
C CYS A 64 -10.29 -2.31 -7.39
N HIS A 65 -8.97 -2.43 -7.45
CA HIS A 65 -8.25 -3.27 -8.42
C HIS A 65 -7.55 -4.46 -7.76
N ALA A 66 -7.70 -4.62 -6.44
CA ALA A 66 -6.97 -5.59 -5.62
C ALA A 66 -5.45 -5.64 -5.94
N GLN A 67 -4.85 -4.47 -6.20
CA GLN A 67 -3.47 -4.38 -6.71
C GLN A 67 -2.58 -3.52 -5.80
N TRP A 68 -1.31 -3.86 -5.78
CA TRP A 68 -0.27 -3.06 -5.16
C TRP A 68 0.38 -2.13 -6.18
N LEU A 69 0.54 -0.87 -5.82
CA LEU A 69 1.33 0.10 -6.58
C LEU A 69 2.65 0.36 -5.86
N PHE A 70 3.75 0.25 -6.61
CA PHE A 70 5.08 0.61 -6.13
C PHE A 70 5.28 2.13 -6.11
N ILE A 71 5.87 2.65 -5.04
CA ILE A 71 6.23 4.06 -4.91
C ILE A 71 7.74 4.24 -5.07
N ARG A 72 8.52 3.54 -4.23
CA ARG A 72 9.98 3.69 -4.18
C ARG A 72 10.63 2.57 -3.36
N TRP A 73 11.93 2.38 -3.55
CA TRP A 73 12.74 1.55 -2.66
C TRP A 73 12.99 2.25 -1.32
N ARG A 74 13.06 1.46 -0.24
CA ARG A 74 13.28 1.92 1.13
C ARG A 74 14.64 1.45 1.64
N HIS A 75 15.69 2.13 1.21
CA HIS A 75 17.06 1.84 1.64
C HIS A 75 17.32 2.13 3.13
N ASP A 76 16.43 2.90 3.77
CA ASP A 76 16.42 3.20 5.20
C ASP A 76 15.78 2.09 6.06
N ARG A 77 15.15 1.10 5.43
CA ARG A 77 14.38 0.04 6.10
C ARG A 77 14.98 -1.33 5.83
N PHE A 78 15.35 -2.03 6.91
CA PHE A 78 15.82 -3.42 6.84
C PHE A 78 14.69 -4.46 7.01
N ARG A 79 13.54 -4.04 7.55
CA ARG A 79 12.39 -4.92 7.78
C ARG A 79 11.14 -4.29 7.16
N PRO A 80 10.27 -5.08 6.50
CA PRO A 80 8.96 -4.61 6.08
C PRO A 80 8.07 -4.35 7.30
N ASN A 81 6.90 -3.76 7.07
CA ASN A 81 5.91 -3.56 8.11
C ASN A 81 5.38 -4.89 8.67
N HIS A 82 4.90 -4.83 9.92
CA HIS A 82 4.24 -5.97 10.55
C HIS A 82 2.92 -6.31 9.83
N ILE A 83 2.57 -7.59 9.77
CA ILE A 83 1.37 -8.08 9.08
C ILE A 83 0.09 -7.40 9.57
N ASP A 84 -0.05 -7.22 10.89
CA ASP A 84 -1.22 -6.55 11.47
C ASP A 84 -1.36 -5.09 10.96
N ARG A 85 -0.23 -4.41 10.77
CA ARG A 85 -0.22 -3.03 10.25
C ARG A 85 -0.65 -2.99 8.79
N ILE A 86 -0.19 -3.97 8.00
CA ILE A 86 -0.55 -4.11 6.58
C ILE A 86 -2.05 -4.40 6.44
N GLN A 87 -2.57 -5.36 7.20
CA GLN A 87 -3.99 -5.71 7.21
C GLN A 87 -4.87 -4.53 7.64
N GLN A 88 -4.47 -3.81 8.70
CA GLN A 88 -5.18 -2.61 9.13
C GLN A 88 -5.23 -1.55 8.02
N LEU A 89 -4.14 -1.36 7.28
CA LEU A 89 -4.10 -0.37 6.19
C LEU A 89 -4.90 -0.81 4.96
N ILE A 90 -4.91 -2.10 4.64
CA ILE A 90 -5.81 -2.66 3.61
C ILE A 90 -7.26 -2.40 4.00
N GLU A 91 -7.64 -2.66 5.25
CA GLU A 91 -9.01 -2.41 5.70
C GLU A 91 -9.39 -0.94 5.61
N LEU A 92 -8.53 -0.05 6.11
CA LEU A 92 -8.72 1.39 5.99
C LEU A 92 -8.78 1.88 4.54
N SER A 93 -8.08 1.20 3.62
CA SER A 93 -8.09 1.58 2.20
C SER A 93 -9.44 1.31 1.55
N LYS A 94 -10.21 0.32 2.01
CA LYS A 94 -11.55 0.03 1.49
C LYS A 94 -12.52 1.17 1.77
N ASP A 95 -12.32 1.85 2.89
CA ASP A 95 -13.10 3.01 3.32
C ASP A 95 -12.49 4.35 2.83
N CYS A 96 -11.46 4.31 1.96
CA CYS A 96 -10.90 5.52 1.37
C CYS A 96 -11.92 6.16 0.45
N VAL A 97 -12.66 7.11 1.02
CA VAL A 97 -13.42 8.10 0.29
C VAL A 97 -12.43 8.98 -0.46
N GLU A 98 -12.60 9.10 -1.78
CA GLU A 98 -11.72 9.94 -2.58
C GLU A 98 -11.80 11.39 -2.09
N TYR A 99 -10.69 12.11 -2.16
CA TYR A 99 -10.66 13.51 -1.75
C TYR A 99 -11.75 14.36 -2.45
N GLN A 100 -12.07 14.02 -3.70
CA GLN A 100 -13.14 14.64 -4.48
C GLN A 100 -14.53 14.40 -3.87
N GLU A 101 -14.80 13.22 -3.33
CA GLU A 101 -16.07 12.88 -2.68
C GLU A 101 -16.22 13.65 -1.35
N ILE A 102 -15.15 13.82 -0.57
CA ILE A 102 -15.17 14.64 0.65
C ILE A 102 -15.40 16.11 0.34
N LEU A 103 -14.77 16.63 -0.73
CA LEU A 103 -15.03 17.99 -1.20
C LEU A 103 -16.49 18.16 -1.64
N ALA A 104 -17.07 17.17 -2.32
CA ALA A 104 -18.47 17.18 -2.74
C ALA A 104 -19.42 17.22 -1.53
N VAL A 105 -19.21 16.36 -0.53
CA VAL A 105 -19.98 16.38 0.73
C VAL A 105 -19.82 17.71 1.46
N SER A 106 -18.60 18.23 1.58
CA SER A 106 -18.32 19.51 2.24
C SER A 106 -18.98 20.70 1.55
N ARG A 107 -19.06 20.68 0.21
CA ARG A 107 -19.79 21.68 -0.59
C ARG A 107 -21.29 21.54 -0.40
N ALA A 108 -21.83 20.32 -0.43
CA ALA A 108 -23.24 20.04 -0.22
C ALA A 108 -23.72 20.46 1.19
N CYS A 109 -22.92 20.20 2.23
CA CYS A 109 -23.20 20.66 3.59
C CYS A 109 -23.22 22.19 3.67
N ARG A 110 -22.25 22.87 3.05
CA ARG A 110 -22.25 24.35 2.98
C ARG A 110 -23.45 24.92 2.24
N ALA A 111 -23.86 24.32 1.13
CA ALA A 111 -25.04 24.75 0.37
C ALA A 111 -26.34 24.65 1.18
N ARG A 112 -26.47 23.66 2.08
CA ARG A 112 -27.63 23.52 2.97
C ARG A 112 -27.61 24.49 4.15
N HIS A 113 -26.44 24.91 4.62
CA HIS A 113 -26.30 25.80 5.77
C HIS A 113 -26.06 27.28 5.41
N GLY A 114 -25.76 27.61 4.15
CA GLY A 114 -25.59 28.97 3.65
C GLY A 114 -26.80 29.55 2.90
N ALA A 115 -27.93 28.82 2.90
CA ALA A 115 -29.18 29.23 2.26
C ALA A 115 -30.22 29.80 3.25
N ASN A 116 -29.79 30.19 4.45
CA ASN A 116 -30.58 30.94 5.44
C ASN A 116 -29.93 32.30 5.69
#